data_AF-A0A3N5WV05-F1
#
_entry.id   AF-A0A3N5WV05-F1
#
_cell.length_a   1.000
_cell.length_b   1.000
_cell.length_c   1.000
_cell.angle_alpha   90.00
_cell.angle_beta   90.00
_cell.angle_gamma   90.00
#
_symmetry.space_group_name_H-M   'P 1'
#
loop_
_entity.id
_entity.type
_entity.pdbx_description
1 polymer ?
#
loop_
_entity_poly.entity_id
_entity_poly.type
_entity_poly.pdbx_seq_one_letter_code
_entity_poly.pdbx_strand_id
1 'polypeptide(L)'
;MSLPRVRPGKYFLMGNLACADGAIAAGCEFAAGYPITPATEIANRLAERLPQVGGVFLQMEDEISSIAAIVGASWTGKKVMTATSGPGVSLMLENLGFALGVETPCVIINVQRGGPTTGMPTAGVPGDMVQVKRGSHGDYEIIALCPASPQEMFDHTVLAFNLAEKFRTPVFVLADAFIGHMREEVVIPEADKIEIANRKLPEPGADPQKIRGFLDENVA
;
A
#
# COMPACT_ATOMS: atom_id res chain seq x y z
N MET A 1 -1.82 -6.18 -25.55
CA MET A 1 -2.62 -7.21 -24.87
C MET A 1 -2.40 -7.04 -23.38
N SER A 2 -3.46 -6.89 -22.59
CA SER A 2 -3.36 -6.89 -21.13
C SER A 2 -2.91 -8.27 -20.64
N LEU A 3 -1.87 -8.33 -19.82
CA LEU A 3 -1.42 -9.57 -19.17
C LEU A 3 -2.32 -9.87 -17.96
N PRO A 4 -2.38 -11.13 -17.50
CA PRO A 4 -3.18 -11.46 -16.34
C PRO A 4 -2.67 -10.74 -15.09
N ARG A 5 -3.61 -10.23 -14.29
CA ARG A 5 -3.36 -9.53 -13.02
C ARG A 5 -2.66 -10.46 -12.03
N VAL A 6 -3.26 -11.61 -11.76
CA VAL A 6 -2.70 -12.67 -10.91
C VAL A 6 -1.90 -13.63 -11.78
N ARG A 7 -0.72 -14.04 -11.32
CA ARG A 7 0.08 -15.11 -11.93
C ARG A 7 0.23 -16.23 -10.90
N PRO A 8 -0.69 -17.20 -10.87
CA PRO A 8 -0.66 -18.28 -9.90
C PRO A 8 0.57 -19.17 -10.09
N GLY A 9 1.08 -19.71 -8.98
CA GLY A 9 2.21 -20.62 -9.00
C GLY A 9 3.11 -20.51 -7.78
N LYS A 10 4.19 -21.29 -7.80
CA LYS A 10 5.26 -21.24 -6.81
C LYS A 10 6.46 -20.51 -7.40
N TYR A 11 6.96 -19.51 -6.70
CA TYR A 11 8.06 -18.69 -7.17
C TYR A 11 9.11 -18.53 -6.07
N PHE A 12 10.38 -18.39 -6.44
CA PHE A 12 11.42 -17.96 -5.51
C PHE A 12 11.56 -16.45 -5.63
N LEU A 13 10.89 -15.71 -4.74
CA LEU A 13 10.73 -14.24 -4.84
C LEU A 13 11.34 -13.52 -3.66
N MET A 14 11.84 -12.32 -3.96
CA MET A 14 12.21 -11.32 -2.96
C MET A 14 10.93 -10.74 -2.31
N GLY A 15 10.95 -10.47 -1.01
CA GLY A 15 9.80 -9.90 -0.28
C GLY A 15 9.22 -8.64 -0.91
N ASN A 16 10.06 -7.70 -1.36
CA ASN A 16 9.63 -6.49 -2.08
C ASN A 16 8.86 -6.82 -3.37
N LEU A 17 9.31 -7.83 -4.14
CA LEU A 17 8.61 -8.26 -5.35
C LEU A 17 7.29 -8.95 -5.03
N ALA A 18 7.27 -9.76 -3.96
CA ALA A 18 6.07 -10.41 -3.46
C ALA A 18 5.01 -9.39 -3.00
N CYS A 19 5.43 -8.31 -2.34
CA CYS A 19 4.55 -7.18 -2.01
C CYS A 19 3.94 -6.54 -3.26
N ALA A 20 4.75 -6.21 -4.27
CA ALA A 20 4.25 -5.60 -5.50
C ALA A 20 3.28 -6.54 -6.26
N ASP A 21 3.60 -7.84 -6.37
CA ASP A 21 2.70 -8.82 -6.98
C ASP A 21 1.42 -9.03 -6.14
N GLY A 22 1.50 -8.94 -4.81
CA GLY A 22 0.35 -8.95 -3.88
C GLY A 22 -0.57 -7.74 -4.05
N ALA A 23 0.00 -6.54 -4.19
CA ALA A 23 -0.77 -5.33 -4.47
C ALA A 23 -1.53 -5.43 -5.80
N ILE A 24 -0.85 -5.90 -6.84
CA ILE A 24 -1.48 -6.09 -8.15
C ILE A 24 -2.59 -7.14 -8.05
N ALA A 25 -2.34 -8.26 -7.36
CA ALA A 25 -3.35 -9.28 -7.12
C ALA A 25 -4.57 -8.74 -6.35
N ALA A 26 -4.35 -7.85 -5.38
CA ALA A 26 -5.39 -7.20 -4.59
C ALA A 26 -6.28 -6.21 -5.37
N GLY A 27 -5.92 -5.92 -6.63
CA GLY A 27 -6.65 -4.97 -7.48
C GLY A 27 -6.04 -3.57 -7.51
N CYS A 28 -4.80 -3.36 -7.06
CA CYS A 28 -4.14 -2.06 -7.20
C CYS A 28 -4.10 -1.60 -8.66
N GLU A 29 -4.49 -0.36 -8.91
CA GLU A 29 -4.55 0.24 -10.25
C GLU A 29 -3.72 1.52 -10.36
N PHE A 30 -3.36 2.16 -9.24
CA PHE A 30 -2.49 3.32 -9.25
C PHE A 30 -1.47 3.24 -8.12
N ALA A 31 -0.21 3.50 -8.44
CA ALA A 31 0.82 3.67 -7.43
C ALA A 31 1.70 4.87 -7.76
N ALA A 32 2.08 5.61 -6.74
CA ALA A 32 3.03 6.71 -6.88
C ALA A 32 4.09 6.62 -5.78
N GLY A 33 5.34 6.95 -6.11
CA GLY A 33 6.43 6.83 -5.15
C GLY A 33 7.67 7.61 -5.56
N TYR A 34 8.50 7.88 -4.55
CA TYR A 34 9.83 8.46 -4.72
C TYR A 34 10.89 7.38 -4.42
N PRO A 35 11.96 7.25 -5.22
CA PRO A 35 12.97 6.22 -5.01
C PRO A 35 13.68 6.36 -3.67
N ILE A 36 13.50 5.37 -2.79
CA ILE A 36 14.20 5.28 -1.51
C ILE A 36 14.56 3.82 -1.19
N THR A 37 15.81 3.58 -0.78
CA THR A 37 16.23 2.27 -0.23
C THR A 37 15.60 2.07 1.14
N PRO A 38 15.05 0.90 1.49
CA PRO A 38 15.04 -0.40 0.78
C PRO A 38 13.71 -0.71 0.06
N ALA A 39 12.97 0.28 -0.45
CA ALA A 39 11.65 0.09 -1.06
C ALA A 39 11.66 0.16 -2.61
N THR A 40 12.80 0.46 -3.23
CA THR A 40 12.90 0.76 -4.67
C THR A 40 12.51 -0.42 -5.56
N GLU A 41 12.73 -1.66 -5.14
CA GLU A 41 12.33 -2.85 -5.90
C GLU A 41 10.82 -2.97 -6.05
N ILE A 42 10.05 -2.48 -5.07
CA ILE A 42 8.58 -2.41 -5.15
C ILE A 42 8.19 -1.45 -6.28
N ALA A 43 8.76 -0.24 -6.29
CA ALA A 43 8.53 0.76 -7.32
C ALA A 43 8.90 0.24 -8.72
N ASN A 44 10.06 -0.37 -8.88
CA ASN A 44 10.51 -0.96 -10.15
C ASN A 44 9.54 -2.03 -10.65
N ARG A 45 9.08 -2.91 -9.75
CA ARG A 45 8.14 -3.98 -10.10
C ARG A 45 6.77 -3.43 -10.48
N LEU A 46 6.27 -2.41 -9.78
CA LEU A 46 5.02 -1.74 -10.11
C LEU A 46 5.11 -0.98 -11.43
N ALA A 47 6.23 -0.28 -11.69
CA ALA A 47 6.50 0.39 -12.96
C ALA A 47 6.47 -0.57 -14.15
N GLU A 48 7.01 -1.78 -13.98
CA GLU A 48 6.95 -2.84 -14.98
C GLU A 48 5.52 -3.39 -15.15
N ARG A 49 4.86 -3.73 -14.04
CA ARG A 49 3.67 -4.61 -14.05
C ARG A 49 2.33 -3.89 -14.10
N LEU A 50 2.19 -2.72 -13.47
CA LEU A 50 0.90 -2.00 -13.46
C LEU A 50 0.40 -1.66 -14.88
N PRO A 51 1.24 -1.14 -15.81
CA PRO A 51 0.79 -0.87 -17.19
C PRO A 51 0.30 -2.13 -17.92
N GLN A 52 0.82 -3.30 -17.57
CA GLN A 52 0.44 -4.58 -18.20
C GLN A 52 -0.98 -5.01 -17.80
N VAL A 53 -1.50 -4.51 -16.67
CA VAL A 53 -2.82 -4.84 -16.11
C VAL A 53 -3.79 -3.64 -16.16
N GLY A 54 -3.44 -2.60 -16.92
CA GLY A 54 -4.25 -1.39 -17.09
C GLY A 54 -4.12 -0.34 -15.98
N GLY A 55 -3.20 -0.54 -15.04
CA GLY A 55 -2.86 0.43 -14.00
C GLY A 55 -1.73 1.39 -14.40
N VAL A 56 -1.39 2.31 -13.51
CA VAL A 56 -0.34 3.32 -13.72
C VAL A 56 0.58 3.39 -12.51
N PHE A 57 1.88 3.39 -12.76
CA PHE A 57 2.89 3.80 -11.79
C PHE A 57 3.41 5.18 -12.15
N LEU A 58 3.55 6.08 -11.18
CA LEU A 58 4.12 7.40 -11.38
C LEU A 58 5.26 7.64 -10.38
N GLN A 59 6.46 7.86 -10.91
CA GLN A 59 7.56 8.34 -10.07
C GLN A 59 7.33 9.83 -9.80
N MET A 60 7.17 10.18 -8.52
CA MET A 60 6.97 11.57 -8.11
C MET A 60 8.31 12.24 -7.80
N GLU A 61 8.26 13.55 -7.64
CA GLU A 61 9.38 14.41 -7.27
C GLU A 61 9.85 14.21 -5.82
N ASP A 62 8.94 13.83 -4.91
CA ASP A 62 9.20 13.53 -3.51
C ASP A 62 8.08 12.67 -2.89
N GLU A 63 8.25 12.30 -1.61
CA GLU A 63 7.25 11.55 -0.86
C GLU A 63 5.96 12.32 -0.55
N ILE A 64 6.00 13.66 -0.50
CA ILE A 64 4.82 14.51 -0.26
C ILE A 64 3.88 14.41 -1.46
N SER A 65 4.41 14.59 -2.66
CA SER A 65 3.67 14.44 -3.91
C SER A 65 3.24 12.99 -4.16
N SER A 66 4.02 12.01 -3.71
CA SER A 66 3.65 10.58 -3.74
C SER A 66 2.36 10.30 -2.98
N ILE A 67 2.28 10.71 -1.71
CA ILE A 67 1.08 10.47 -0.91
C ILE A 67 -0.12 11.31 -1.40
N ALA A 68 0.11 12.57 -1.80
CA ALA A 68 -0.94 13.42 -2.35
C ALA A 68 -1.55 12.83 -3.63
N ALA A 69 -0.73 12.30 -4.53
CA ALA A 69 -1.18 11.67 -5.77
C ALA A 69 -2.03 10.43 -5.51
N ILE A 70 -1.61 9.54 -4.59
CA ILE A 70 -2.40 8.34 -4.30
C ILE A 70 -3.72 8.67 -3.60
N VAL A 71 -3.72 9.65 -2.68
CA VAL A 71 -4.95 10.11 -2.00
C VAL A 71 -5.95 10.62 -3.04
N GLY A 72 -5.52 11.49 -3.96
CA GLY A 72 -6.37 11.98 -5.05
C GLY A 72 -6.85 10.85 -5.97
N ALA A 73 -5.97 9.92 -6.34
CA ALA A 73 -6.33 8.77 -7.17
C ALA A 73 -7.35 7.84 -6.47
N SER A 74 -7.26 7.68 -5.14
CA SER A 74 -8.22 6.87 -4.38
C SER A 74 -9.65 7.40 -4.49
N TRP A 75 -9.85 8.71 -4.57
CA TRP A 75 -11.17 9.32 -4.75
C TRP A 75 -11.84 9.00 -6.08
N THR A 76 -11.06 8.56 -7.07
CA THR A 76 -11.61 8.04 -8.34
C THR A 76 -12.17 6.62 -8.23
N GLY A 77 -12.15 6.05 -7.01
CA GLY A 77 -12.61 4.68 -6.72
C GLY A 77 -11.57 3.61 -6.99
N LYS A 78 -10.31 4.00 -7.21
CA LYS A 78 -9.20 3.09 -7.51
C LYS A 78 -8.50 2.64 -6.22
N LYS A 79 -8.06 1.39 -6.19
CA LYS A 79 -7.15 0.91 -5.14
C LYS A 79 -5.75 1.41 -5.42
N VAL A 80 -5.15 2.04 -4.41
CA VAL A 80 -3.90 2.77 -4.56
C VAL A 80 -2.86 2.40 -3.51
N MET A 81 -1.59 2.57 -3.86
CA MET A 81 -0.50 2.42 -2.89
C MET A 81 0.69 3.34 -3.13
N THR A 82 1.50 3.52 -2.09
CA THR A 82 2.87 4.00 -2.19
C THR A 82 3.82 3.06 -1.43
N ALA A 83 5.11 3.13 -1.74
CA ALA A 83 6.15 2.38 -1.05
C ALA A 83 7.29 3.33 -0.70
N THR A 84 7.71 3.28 0.56
CA THR A 84 8.71 4.20 1.13
C THR A 84 9.45 3.56 2.32
N SER A 85 10.22 4.36 3.06
CA SER A 85 10.88 3.98 4.32
C SER A 85 10.72 5.11 5.35
N GLY A 86 11.19 4.92 6.58
CA GLY A 86 11.02 5.87 7.69
C GLY A 86 11.20 7.37 7.36
N PRO A 87 12.25 7.81 6.63
CA PRO A 87 12.37 9.22 6.24
C PRO A 87 11.23 9.72 5.36
N GLY A 88 10.79 8.91 4.41
CA GLY A 88 9.68 9.25 3.53
C GLY A 88 8.34 9.23 4.26
N VAL A 89 8.14 8.31 5.21
CA VAL A 89 6.97 8.34 6.11
C VAL A 89 6.88 9.68 6.83
N SER A 90 7.98 10.21 7.36
CA SER A 90 7.99 11.54 8.01
C SER A 90 7.46 12.65 7.11
N LEU A 91 7.81 12.63 5.81
CA LEU A 91 7.34 13.61 4.84
C LEU A 91 5.85 13.43 4.49
N MET A 92 5.34 12.19 4.55
CA MET A 92 3.94 11.88 4.25
C MET A 92 2.96 12.23 5.36
N LEU A 93 3.41 12.51 6.59
CA LEU A 93 2.56 12.56 7.79
C LEU A 93 1.39 13.55 7.70
N GLU A 94 1.57 14.73 7.10
CA GLU A 94 0.48 15.71 6.94
C GLU A 94 -0.64 15.18 6.03
N ASN A 95 -0.28 14.64 4.87
CA ASN A 95 -1.23 14.04 3.93
C ASN A 95 -1.81 12.73 4.47
N LEU A 96 -1.08 11.99 5.29
CA LEU A 96 -1.61 10.81 6.00
C LEU A 96 -2.74 11.22 6.95
N GLY A 97 -2.52 12.27 7.77
CA GLY A 97 -3.55 12.85 8.63
C GLY A 97 -4.77 13.34 7.84
N PHE A 98 -4.54 13.98 6.70
CA PHE A 98 -5.62 14.38 5.80
C PHE A 98 -6.40 13.17 5.25
N ALA A 99 -5.72 12.13 4.77
CA ALA A 99 -6.34 10.90 4.25
C ALA A 99 -7.19 10.19 5.32
N LEU A 100 -6.73 10.17 6.57
CA LEU A 100 -7.50 9.68 7.72
C LEU A 100 -8.75 10.53 7.93
N GLY A 101 -8.61 11.86 7.99
CA GLY A 101 -9.72 12.78 8.25
C GLY A 101 -10.81 12.80 7.17
N VAL A 102 -10.46 12.41 5.94
CA VAL A 102 -11.41 12.30 4.81
C VAL A 102 -11.73 10.85 4.44
N GLU A 103 -11.45 9.89 5.32
CA GLU A 103 -11.77 8.47 5.16
C GLU A 103 -11.36 7.90 3.79
N THR A 104 -10.10 8.19 3.42
CA THR A 104 -9.54 7.81 2.12
C THR A 104 -8.72 6.53 2.26
N PRO A 105 -9.14 5.42 1.65
CA PRO A 105 -8.38 4.18 1.70
C PRO A 105 -7.16 4.25 0.78
N CYS A 106 -6.02 3.91 1.34
CA CYS A 106 -4.76 3.75 0.61
C CYS A 106 -3.83 2.81 1.38
N VAL A 107 -2.92 2.14 0.67
CA VAL A 107 -1.93 1.26 1.29
C VAL A 107 -0.55 1.93 1.26
N ILE A 108 0.11 2.00 2.41
CA ILE A 108 1.47 2.52 2.54
C ILE A 108 2.40 1.38 2.93
N ILE A 109 3.32 1.02 2.05
CA ILE A 109 4.37 0.07 2.39
C ILE A 109 5.53 0.86 2.99
N ASN A 110 5.80 0.65 4.28
CA ASN A 110 7.01 1.15 4.93
C ASN A 110 7.99 -0.01 5.06
N VAL A 111 9.02 -0.04 4.21
CA VAL A 111 10.12 -0.97 4.35
C VAL A 111 11.17 -0.33 5.28
N GLN A 112 11.09 -0.68 6.55
CA GLN A 112 11.83 -0.07 7.64
C GLN A 112 13.34 -0.32 7.51
N ARG A 113 14.12 0.71 7.83
CA ARG A 113 15.59 0.67 7.86
C ARG A 113 16.10 1.37 9.11
N GLY A 114 17.39 1.23 9.41
CA GLY A 114 18.00 1.89 10.55
C GLY A 114 17.80 3.40 10.53
N GLY A 115 17.18 3.96 11.57
CA GLY A 115 17.08 5.41 11.84
C GLY A 115 17.98 5.83 13.02
N PRO A 116 17.80 7.07 13.57
CA PRO A 116 16.93 8.14 13.07
C PRO A 116 17.53 8.86 11.84
N THR A 117 16.80 9.82 11.27
CA THR A 117 17.18 10.60 10.07
C THR A 117 17.56 9.68 8.89
N THR A 118 18.59 10.02 8.10
CA THR A 118 19.14 9.14 7.05
C THR A 118 19.45 7.75 7.60
N GLY A 119 19.98 7.70 8.83
CA GLY A 119 20.30 6.51 9.59
C GLY A 119 21.25 5.56 8.84
N MET A 120 20.93 4.27 8.86
CA MET A 120 21.64 3.20 8.15
C MET A 120 20.74 2.62 7.06
N PRO A 121 20.82 3.14 5.81
CA PRO A 121 19.88 2.78 4.75
C PRO A 121 19.81 1.29 4.39
N THR A 122 20.88 0.54 4.66
CA THR A 122 21.03 -0.87 4.32
C THR A 122 20.80 -1.84 5.49
N ALA A 123 20.59 -1.31 6.71
CA ALA A 123 20.33 -2.13 7.88
C ALA A 123 18.82 -2.32 8.09
N GLY A 124 18.35 -3.57 8.15
CA GLY A 124 16.96 -3.86 8.51
C GLY A 124 16.75 -3.71 10.01
N VAL A 125 16.03 -2.67 10.42
CA VAL A 125 15.74 -2.39 11.83
C VAL A 125 14.25 -2.01 11.94
N PRO A 126 13.44 -2.75 12.70
CA PRO A 126 12.04 -2.41 12.93
C PRO A 126 11.93 -1.29 13.98
N GLY A 127 11.98 -0.03 13.53
CA GLY A 127 12.02 1.16 14.39
C GLY A 127 10.82 2.11 14.27
N ASP A 128 9.94 1.92 13.28
CA ASP A 128 9.01 2.97 12.86
C ASP A 128 7.61 2.84 13.47
N MET A 129 7.40 1.87 14.38
CA MET A 129 6.09 1.59 14.99
C MET A 129 5.44 2.83 15.62
N VAL A 130 6.24 3.64 16.33
CA VAL A 130 5.73 4.86 16.99
C VAL A 130 5.44 5.96 15.97
N GLN A 131 6.27 6.08 14.92
CA GLN A 131 6.08 7.05 13.85
C GLN A 131 4.78 6.78 13.08
N VAL A 132 4.51 5.51 12.78
CA VAL A 132 3.27 5.11 12.10
C VAL A 132 2.05 5.34 13.00
N LYS A 133 2.16 4.95 14.28
CA LYS A 133 1.04 5.08 15.24
C LYS A 133 0.71 6.52 15.61
N ARG A 134 1.70 7.42 15.72
CA ARG A 134 1.54 8.75 16.33
C ARG A 134 2.26 9.89 15.58
N GLY A 135 2.63 9.68 14.32
CA GLY A 135 3.42 10.66 13.57
C GLY A 135 2.61 11.88 13.12
N SER A 136 1.36 11.71 12.68
CA SER A 136 0.52 12.84 12.29
C SER A 136 -0.01 13.57 13.52
N HIS A 137 -0.39 14.83 13.33
CA HIS A 137 -1.11 15.60 14.34
C HIS A 137 -2.58 15.16 14.45
N GLY A 138 -3.17 15.37 15.63
CA GLY A 138 -4.55 15.00 15.93
C GLY A 138 -4.71 13.60 16.51
N ASP A 139 -5.96 13.24 16.82
CA ASP A 139 -6.32 11.93 17.35
C ASP A 139 -6.78 11.02 16.21
N TYR A 140 -6.11 9.89 16.03
CA TYR A 140 -6.46 8.89 15.03
C TYR A 140 -5.96 7.51 15.46
N GLU A 141 -6.55 6.47 14.89
CA GLU A 141 -6.04 5.10 14.98
C GLU A 141 -5.74 4.60 13.56
N ILE A 142 -4.74 3.75 13.43
CA ILE A 142 -4.29 3.24 12.14
C ILE A 142 -4.05 1.74 12.19
N ILE A 143 -4.37 1.07 11.09
CA ILE A 143 -4.10 -0.35 10.93
C ILE A 143 -2.69 -0.50 10.36
N ALA A 144 -1.87 -1.34 11.01
CA ALA A 144 -0.54 -1.68 10.55
C ALA A 144 -0.31 -3.20 10.65
N LEU A 145 0.14 -3.80 9.54
CA LEU A 145 0.46 -5.23 9.45
C LEU A 145 1.99 -5.40 9.38
N CYS A 146 2.56 -6.34 10.13
CA CYS A 146 4.00 -6.57 10.19
C CYS A 146 4.34 -7.97 9.66
N PRO A 147 4.65 -8.12 8.36
CA PRO A 147 4.98 -9.42 7.78
C PRO A 147 6.34 -9.92 8.28
N ALA A 148 6.44 -11.23 8.48
CA ALA A 148 7.64 -11.92 8.96
C ALA A 148 8.34 -12.77 7.88
N SER A 149 7.83 -12.79 6.64
CA SER A 149 8.42 -13.54 5.52
C SER A 149 8.03 -12.93 4.16
N PRO A 150 8.73 -13.28 3.06
CA PRO A 150 8.30 -12.97 1.70
C PRO A 150 6.89 -13.51 1.35
N GLN A 151 6.46 -14.63 1.92
CA GLN A 151 5.08 -15.12 1.75
C GLN A 151 4.09 -14.16 2.41
N GLU A 152 4.35 -13.78 3.66
CA GLU A 152 3.49 -12.80 4.36
C GLU A 152 3.56 -11.41 3.72
N MET A 153 4.65 -11.03 3.06
CA MET A 153 4.70 -9.79 2.27
C MET A 153 3.62 -9.77 1.18
N PHE A 154 3.38 -10.89 0.49
CA PHE A 154 2.28 -11.02 -0.45
C PHE A 154 0.93 -10.99 0.27
N ASP A 155 0.73 -11.87 1.26
CA ASP A 155 -0.55 -12.08 1.93
C ASP A 155 -1.02 -10.83 2.71
N HIS A 156 -0.11 -10.19 3.45
CA HIS A 156 -0.41 -8.97 4.21
C HIS A 156 -0.61 -7.76 3.30
N THR A 157 0.00 -7.73 2.11
CA THR A 157 -0.32 -6.66 1.14
C THR A 157 -1.74 -6.82 0.64
N VAL A 158 -2.18 -8.04 0.29
CA VAL A 158 -3.58 -8.29 -0.09
C VAL A 158 -4.53 -7.93 1.06
N LEU A 159 -4.22 -8.38 2.27
CA LEU A 159 -5.00 -8.06 3.46
C LEU A 159 -5.06 -6.55 3.72
N ALA A 160 -3.94 -5.83 3.55
CA ALA A 160 -3.90 -4.38 3.73
C ALA A 160 -4.86 -3.65 2.79
N PHE A 161 -4.94 -4.04 1.52
CA PHE A 161 -5.91 -3.48 0.58
C PHE A 161 -7.36 -3.78 1.00
N ASN A 162 -7.63 -4.99 1.47
CA ASN A 162 -8.97 -5.36 1.92
C ASN A 162 -9.39 -4.57 3.17
N LEU A 163 -8.48 -4.43 4.13
CA LEU A 163 -8.70 -3.62 5.33
C LEU A 163 -8.85 -2.14 4.99
N ALA A 164 -8.04 -1.61 4.07
CA ALA A 164 -8.14 -0.22 3.64
C ALA A 164 -9.52 0.04 3.01
N GLU A 165 -9.94 -0.78 2.05
CA GLU A 165 -11.24 -0.63 1.38
C GLU A 165 -12.43 -0.82 2.33
N LYS A 166 -12.34 -1.79 3.25
CA LYS A 166 -13.39 -2.08 4.23
C LYS A 166 -13.54 -0.97 5.26
N PHE A 167 -12.45 -0.55 5.89
CA PHE A 167 -12.44 0.44 6.97
C PHE A 167 -12.26 1.88 6.48
N ARG A 168 -12.14 2.07 5.16
CA ARG A 168 -11.98 3.38 4.51
C ARG A 168 -10.89 4.24 5.15
N THR A 169 -9.75 3.62 5.42
CA THR A 169 -8.65 4.26 6.15
C THR A 169 -7.31 3.89 5.52
N PRO A 170 -6.27 4.72 5.67
CA PRO A 170 -4.90 4.32 5.35
C PRO A 170 -4.48 3.07 6.14
N VAL A 171 -3.83 2.12 5.46
CA VAL A 171 -3.30 0.91 6.08
C VAL A 171 -1.81 0.76 5.77
N PHE A 172 -1.02 0.48 6.80
CA PHE A 172 0.41 0.25 6.67
C PHE A 172 0.74 -1.24 6.55
N VAL A 173 1.74 -1.53 5.71
CA VAL A 173 2.52 -2.78 5.79
C VAL A 173 3.93 -2.39 6.24
N LEU A 174 4.32 -2.84 7.43
CA LEU A 174 5.57 -2.52 8.10
C LEU A 174 6.53 -3.70 7.99
N ALA A 175 7.18 -3.81 6.84
CA ALA A 175 8.28 -4.75 6.64
C ALA A 175 9.59 -4.13 7.15
N ASP A 176 10.64 -4.91 7.36
CA ASP A 176 12.00 -4.39 7.50
C ASP A 176 12.84 -4.70 6.25
N ALA A 177 14.01 -4.07 6.13
CA ALA A 177 14.91 -4.28 4.99
C ALA A 177 15.39 -5.74 4.83
N PHE A 178 15.43 -6.54 5.91
CA PHE A 178 15.74 -7.96 5.80
C PHE A 178 14.59 -8.69 5.12
N ILE A 179 13.36 -8.55 5.60
CA ILE A 179 12.18 -9.18 4.99
C ILE A 179 11.96 -8.69 3.56
N GLY A 180 12.16 -7.39 3.31
CA GLY A 180 12.05 -6.80 1.98
C GLY A 180 13.04 -7.41 0.97
N HIS A 181 14.29 -7.65 1.35
CA HIS A 181 15.33 -8.17 0.44
C HIS A 181 15.53 -9.69 0.49
N MET A 182 15.00 -10.37 1.52
CA MET A 182 15.03 -11.83 1.65
C MET A 182 14.31 -12.50 0.49
N ARG A 183 14.80 -13.66 0.06
CA ARG A 183 14.17 -14.50 -0.97
C ARG A 183 13.75 -15.84 -0.40
N GLU A 184 12.49 -16.20 -0.59
CA GLU A 184 11.93 -17.48 -0.18
C GLU A 184 10.93 -18.00 -1.23
N GLU A 185 10.42 -19.23 -1.04
CA GLU A 185 9.27 -19.71 -1.82
C GLU A 185 8.04 -18.85 -1.46
N VAL A 186 7.41 -18.28 -2.48
CA VAL A 186 6.15 -17.55 -2.40
C VAL A 186 5.13 -18.27 -3.29
N VAL A 187 4.02 -18.68 -2.71
CA VAL A 187 2.90 -19.31 -3.38
C VAL A 187 1.85 -18.25 -3.68
N ILE A 188 1.68 -17.94 -4.96
CA ILE A 188 0.59 -17.08 -5.43
C ILE A 188 -0.60 -17.99 -5.75
N PRO A 189 -1.73 -17.87 -5.03
CA PRO A 189 -2.90 -18.69 -5.29
C PRO A 189 -3.61 -18.30 -6.59
N GLU A 190 -4.55 -19.13 -7.02
CA GLU A 190 -5.46 -18.82 -8.12
C GLU A 190 -6.29 -17.55 -7.81
N ALA A 191 -6.65 -16.79 -8.84
CA ALA A 191 -7.29 -15.48 -8.67
C ALA A 191 -8.62 -15.54 -7.90
N ASP A 192 -9.37 -16.62 -8.04
CA ASP A 192 -10.64 -16.87 -7.35
C ASP A 192 -10.49 -17.22 -5.86
N LYS A 193 -9.26 -17.58 -5.44
CA LYS A 193 -8.92 -17.88 -4.03
C LYS A 193 -8.35 -16.68 -3.28
N ILE A 194 -8.13 -15.56 -3.97
CA ILE A 194 -7.68 -14.31 -3.34
C ILE A 194 -8.92 -13.55 -2.90
N GLU A 195 -9.04 -13.32 -1.60
CA GLU A 195 -10.11 -12.48 -1.07
C GLU A 195 -9.89 -11.04 -1.51
N ILE A 196 -10.90 -10.43 -2.10
CA ILE A 196 -10.88 -9.04 -2.58
C ILE A 196 -12.08 -8.31 -2.01
N ALA A 197 -11.85 -7.38 -1.09
CA ALA A 197 -12.86 -6.42 -0.65
C ALA A 197 -12.77 -5.16 -1.52
N ASN A 198 -13.92 -4.63 -1.94
CA ASN A 198 -14.02 -3.36 -2.64
C ASN A 198 -14.95 -2.45 -1.85
N ARG A 199 -14.59 -1.17 -1.72
CA ARG A 199 -15.48 -0.21 -1.08
C ARG A 199 -16.75 -0.02 -1.90
N LYS A 200 -17.83 0.36 -1.23
CA LYS A 200 -19.05 0.81 -1.88
C LYS A 200 -18.79 2.13 -2.60
N LEU A 201 -19.06 2.16 -3.92
CA LEU A 201 -19.02 3.37 -4.73
C LEU A 201 -20.44 3.84 -5.03
N PRO A 202 -20.67 5.15 -5.19
CA PRO A 202 -21.95 5.65 -5.64
C PRO A 202 -22.20 5.25 -7.09
N GLU A 203 -23.48 5.05 -7.44
CA GLU A 203 -23.88 4.85 -8.83
C GLU A 203 -23.49 6.07 -9.69
N PRO A 204 -23.04 5.87 -10.94
CA PRO A 204 -22.73 6.98 -11.84
C PRO A 204 -23.90 7.97 -11.97
N GLY A 205 -23.64 9.25 -11.72
CA GLY A 205 -24.66 10.31 -11.77
C GLY A 205 -25.53 10.42 -10.51
N ALA A 206 -25.25 9.67 -9.44
CA ALA A 206 -25.91 9.85 -8.16
C ALA A 206 -25.65 11.26 -7.59
N ASP A 207 -26.70 11.87 -7.04
CA ASP A 207 -26.65 13.17 -6.36
C ASP A 207 -25.97 12.99 -4.99
N PRO A 208 -24.76 13.56 -4.75
CA PRO A 208 -24.03 13.37 -3.50
C PRO A 208 -24.83 13.78 -2.26
N GLN A 209 -25.75 14.73 -2.38
CA GLN A 209 -26.56 15.21 -1.26
C GLN A 209 -27.67 14.24 -0.86
N LYS A 210 -27.97 13.24 -1.70
CA LYS A 210 -29.03 12.25 -1.48
C LYS A 210 -28.52 10.85 -1.15
N ILE A 211 -27.20 10.64 -1.17
CA ILE A 211 -26.60 9.35 -0.83
C ILE A 211 -26.73 9.13 0.67
N ARG A 212 -27.55 8.16 1.06
CA ARG A 212 -27.64 7.65 2.45
C ARG A 212 -26.93 6.29 2.54
N GLY A 213 -26.30 6.01 3.67
CA GLY A 213 -25.64 4.70 3.90
C GLY A 213 -24.46 4.44 2.97
N PHE A 214 -23.63 5.47 2.73
CA PHE A 214 -22.39 5.32 1.96
C PHE A 214 -21.32 4.53 2.72
N LEU A 215 -21.36 4.60 4.05
CA LEU A 215 -20.55 3.77 4.93
C LEU A 215 -21.20 2.40 5.08
N ASP A 216 -20.38 1.35 5.09
CA ASP A 216 -20.83 -0.01 5.38
C ASP A 216 -21.37 -0.03 6.82
N GLU A 217 -22.63 -0.44 7.01
CA GLU A 217 -23.29 -0.49 8.33
C GLU A 217 -22.60 -1.45 9.30
N ASN A 218 -21.79 -2.38 8.80
CA ASN A 218 -20.98 -3.28 9.64
C ASN A 218 -19.64 -2.66 10.06
N VAL A 219 -19.34 -1.44 9.59
CA VAL A 219 -18.10 -0.70 9.83
C VAL A 219 -18.36 0.62 10.58
N ALA A 220 -19.49 1.28 10.30
CA ALA A 220 -19.95 2.49 10.99
C ALA A 220 -20.48 2.21 12.40
#